data_AF-A0A9W6G623-F1
#
_entry.id   AF-A0A9W6G623-F1
#
_cell.length_a   1.000
_cell.length_b   1.000
_cell.length_c   1.000
_cell.angle_alpha   90.00
_cell.angle_beta   90.00
_cell.angle_gamma   90.00
#
_symmetry.space_group_name_H-M   'P 1'
#
loop_
_entity.id
_entity.type
_entity.pdbx_description
1 polymer ?
#
loop_
_entity_poly.entity_id
_entity_poly.type
_entity_poly.pdbx_seq_one_letter_code
_entity_poly.pdbx_strand_id
1 'polypeptide(L)'
;MAHPETQRWRTALRRWTPVLVVVAALLVVGLAAQGAGLQWNEAEVPSATGGQDSLPPDRLETQELPTATDAALPPESVSLPAWVSWVVLGILVGVPLFFVLLFLTRKLIDWLTDAPPSSGIADPEPEYLHRDFNLVEEAVNAALAEMDLGDDPRAAIMACWLHFERASEAVGIERESSDTPADLVRKLLVRHELDGAALRRLSEAYLRARYSPHQVVEADRDQARDALIALQAQLGLRVSR
;
A
#
# COMPACT_ATOMS: atom_id res chain seq x y z
N MET A 1 -35.57 18.70 -0.88
CA MET A 1 -34.40 19.58 -0.65
C MET A 1 -33.57 18.94 0.45
N ALA A 2 -32.55 18.15 0.09
CA ALA A 2 -31.74 17.36 1.02
C ALA A 2 -30.26 17.76 0.87
N HIS A 3 -29.58 17.84 2.02
CA HIS A 3 -28.30 18.49 2.27
C HIS A 3 -27.13 18.09 1.33
N PRO A 4 -26.49 19.03 0.61
CA PRO A 4 -25.26 18.80 -0.15
C PRO A 4 -23.97 18.72 0.71
N GLU A 5 -24.07 18.93 2.01
CA GLU A 5 -22.93 18.87 2.94
C GLU A 5 -22.30 17.46 2.98
N THR A 6 -23.17 16.44 2.89
CA THR A 6 -23.00 15.04 2.42
C THR A 6 -21.62 14.50 2.02
N GLN A 7 -21.05 15.19 1.04
CA GLN A 7 -20.07 14.64 0.13
C GLN A 7 -18.65 15.20 0.38
N ARG A 8 -18.57 16.39 1.00
CA ARG A 8 -17.28 17.07 1.25
C ARG A 8 -16.44 16.36 2.31
N TRP A 9 -17.07 15.64 3.24
CA TRP A 9 -16.34 15.01 4.34
C TRP A 9 -15.70 13.67 3.93
N ARG A 10 -16.23 12.97 2.93
CA ARG A 10 -15.64 11.70 2.46
C ARG A 10 -14.31 11.90 1.72
N THR A 11 -14.16 13.04 1.03
CA THR A 11 -12.90 13.41 0.35
C THR A 11 -11.88 14.01 1.33
N ALA A 12 -12.34 14.79 2.32
CA ALA A 12 -11.48 15.29 3.39
C ALA A 12 -10.94 14.12 4.26
N LEU A 13 -11.79 13.18 4.68
CA LEU A 13 -11.37 12.07 5.55
C LEU A 13 -10.31 11.18 4.88
N ARG A 14 -10.40 10.97 3.56
CA ARG A 14 -9.45 10.16 2.77
C ARG A 14 -8.10 10.85 2.50
N ARG A 15 -8.03 12.17 2.68
CA ARG A 15 -6.80 12.96 2.58
C ARG A 15 -6.02 13.01 3.90
N TRP A 16 -6.70 12.80 5.03
CA TRP A 16 -6.12 12.89 6.38
C TRP A 16 -5.79 11.52 6.98
N THR A 17 -6.19 10.42 6.37
CA THR A 17 -5.76 9.06 6.73
C THR A 17 -4.24 8.90 6.91
N PRO A 18 -3.34 9.42 6.04
CA PRO A 18 -1.90 9.32 6.28
C PRO A 18 -1.46 10.12 7.52
N VAL A 19 -2.07 11.28 7.78
CA VAL A 19 -1.79 12.10 8.96
C VAL A 19 -2.23 11.36 10.23
N LEU A 20 -3.39 10.72 10.19
CA LEU A 20 -3.95 9.96 11.32
C LEU A 20 -3.09 8.74 11.66
N VAL A 21 -2.55 8.04 10.65
CA VAL A 21 -1.60 6.93 10.83
C VAL A 21 -0.29 7.41 11.44
N VAL A 22 0.26 8.55 10.97
CA VAL A 22 1.50 9.13 11.52
C VAL A 22 1.28 9.58 12.97
N VAL A 23 0.15 10.23 13.28
CA VAL A 23 -0.20 10.66 14.64
C VAL A 23 -0.39 9.46 15.56
N ALA A 24 -1.06 8.39 15.11
CA ALA A 24 -1.20 7.16 15.88
C ALA A 24 0.15 6.48 16.13
N ALA A 25 1.04 6.43 15.13
CA ALA A 25 2.39 5.91 15.28
C ALA A 25 3.22 6.73 16.27
N LEU A 26 3.15 8.07 16.20
CA LEU A 26 3.83 8.96 17.14
C LEU A 26 3.28 8.82 18.57
N LEU A 27 1.96 8.61 18.73
CA LEU A 27 1.37 8.33 20.04
C LEU A 27 1.88 7.01 20.63
N VAL A 28 1.97 5.94 19.82
CA VAL A 28 2.50 4.65 20.28
C VAL A 28 3.97 4.77 20.70
N VAL A 29 4.79 5.50 19.92
CA VAL A 29 6.19 5.77 20.27
C VAL A 29 6.29 6.62 21.55
N GLY A 30 5.45 7.63 21.69
CA GLY A 30 5.40 8.48 22.88
C GLY A 30 5.00 7.71 24.14
N LEU A 31 3.99 6.82 24.06
CA LEU A 31 3.60 5.96 25.17
C LEU A 31 4.72 4.97 25.55
N ALA A 32 5.45 4.43 24.55
CA ALA A 32 6.59 3.55 24.81
C ALA A 32 7.75 4.29 25.50
N ALA A 33 7.96 5.57 25.19
CA ALA A 33 9.00 6.39 25.83
C ALA A 33 8.72 6.68 27.32
N GLN A 34 7.44 6.76 27.72
CA GLN A 34 7.05 7.00 29.12
C GLN A 34 7.23 5.75 30.02
N GLY A 35 7.34 4.55 29.42
CA GLY A 35 7.57 3.30 30.14
C GLY A 35 9.04 3.06 30.51
N ALA A 36 9.97 3.76 29.85
CA ALA A 36 11.40 3.67 30.12
C ALA A 36 11.83 4.70 31.17
N GLY A 37 11.28 4.58 32.38
CA GLY A 37 11.78 5.31 33.54
C GLY A 37 13.21 4.85 33.87
N LEU A 38 14.20 5.51 33.25
CA LEU A 38 15.61 5.40 33.59
C LEU A 38 15.82 5.88 35.03
N GLN A 39 15.74 4.95 35.98
CA GLN A 39 16.11 5.20 37.37
C GLN A 39 17.64 5.18 37.46
N TRP A 40 18.26 6.37 37.43
CA TRP A 40 19.65 6.54 37.81
C TRP A 40 19.77 6.35 39.32
N ASN A 41 20.24 5.17 39.74
CA ASN A 41 20.63 4.96 41.14
C ASN A 41 21.88 5.78 41.43
N GLU A 42 21.81 6.60 42.48
CA GLU A 42 22.97 7.21 43.11
C GLU A 42 24.00 6.13 43.46
N ALA A 43 25.23 6.32 42.97
CA ALA A 43 26.35 5.46 43.28
C ALA A 43 26.68 5.56 44.78
N GLU A 44 26.44 4.47 45.50
CA GLU A 44 26.92 4.28 46.88
C GLU A 44 28.45 4.48 46.91
N VAL A 45 28.91 5.57 47.51
CA VAL A 45 30.33 5.86 47.73
C VAL A 45 30.87 4.92 48.81
N PRO A 46 31.92 4.12 48.55
CA PRO A 46 32.53 3.31 49.60
C PRO A 46 33.26 4.24 50.56
N SER A 47 32.72 4.38 51.77
CA SER A 47 33.41 5.08 52.85
C SER A 47 34.62 4.26 53.28
N ALA A 48 35.78 4.62 52.74
CA ALA A 48 37.06 4.23 53.30
C ALA A 48 37.23 4.91 54.66
N THR A 49 37.15 4.13 55.75
CA THR A 49 37.71 4.54 57.03
C THR A 49 38.86 3.61 57.36
N GLY A 50 40.07 4.14 57.24
CA GLY A 50 41.30 3.51 57.71
C GLY A 50 41.63 3.91 59.15
N GLY A 51 42.27 2.99 59.87
CA GLY A 51 42.99 3.18 61.14
C GLY A 51 42.16 2.88 62.40
N GLN A 52 42.62 2.17 63.44
CA GLN A 52 43.94 1.64 63.80
C GLN A 52 43.78 0.48 64.83
N ASP A 53 44.73 -0.46 64.75
CA ASP A 53 45.29 -1.38 65.77
C ASP A 53 44.63 -1.56 67.16
N SER A 54 44.31 -2.82 67.51
CA SER A 54 44.80 -3.49 68.76
C SER A 54 44.35 -4.96 68.85
N LEU A 55 45.29 -5.83 69.28
CA LEU A 55 45.20 -7.29 69.42
C LEU A 55 44.27 -7.80 70.57
N PRO A 56 43.84 -9.08 70.56
CA PRO A 56 42.71 -9.59 71.35
C PRO A 56 43.10 -10.08 72.75
N PRO A 57 42.11 -10.19 73.66
CA PRO A 57 41.93 -11.48 74.32
C PRO A 57 40.46 -11.91 74.43
N ASP A 58 40.26 -13.20 74.17
CA ASP A 58 39.31 -14.14 74.79
C ASP A 58 37.97 -13.58 75.32
N ARG A 59 36.88 -13.77 74.58
CA ARG A 59 35.53 -13.66 75.13
C ARG A 59 34.63 -14.79 74.61
N LEU A 60 34.26 -15.62 75.57
CA LEU A 60 33.27 -16.67 75.53
C LEU A 60 31.94 -16.20 74.91
N GLU A 61 31.28 -17.16 74.26
CA GLU A 61 29.94 -17.12 73.66
C GLU A 61 28.97 -16.11 74.29
N THR A 62 28.33 -15.30 73.44
CA THR A 62 26.98 -14.78 73.71
C THR A 62 26.19 -14.89 72.42
N GLN A 63 25.30 -15.88 72.42
CA GLN A 63 24.33 -16.20 71.39
C GLN A 63 23.26 -15.11 71.33
N GLU A 64 23.20 -14.33 70.24
CA GLU A 64 22.05 -13.48 69.94
C GLU A 64 21.05 -14.24 69.05
N LEU A 65 19.81 -14.36 69.54
CA LEU A 65 18.67 -14.93 68.83
C LEU A 65 18.37 -14.16 67.52
N PRO A 66 17.85 -14.82 66.47
CA PRO A 66 17.51 -14.15 65.23
C PRO A 66 16.25 -13.29 65.41
N THR A 67 16.37 -11.97 65.24
CA THR A 67 15.21 -11.12 64.96
C THR A 67 14.81 -11.34 63.51
N ALA A 68 13.60 -11.83 63.30
CA ALA A 68 12.99 -11.97 61.99
C ALA A 68 12.88 -10.60 61.33
N THR A 69 13.79 -10.32 60.39
CA THR A 69 13.61 -9.26 59.39
C THR A 69 12.70 -9.83 58.32
N ASP A 70 11.50 -9.28 58.22
CA ASP A 70 10.56 -9.46 57.11
C ASP A 70 11.30 -9.15 55.79
N ALA A 71 11.73 -10.19 55.09
CA ALA A 71 12.29 -10.08 53.77
C ALA A 71 11.12 -9.90 52.79
N ALA A 72 10.73 -8.65 52.56
CA ALA A 72 9.96 -8.29 51.38
C ALA A 72 10.78 -8.72 50.16
N LEU A 73 10.36 -9.80 49.51
CA LEU A 73 10.96 -10.29 48.28
C LEU A 73 11.01 -9.12 47.27
N PRO A 74 12.16 -8.80 46.67
CA PRO A 74 12.16 -7.88 45.54
C PRO A 74 11.25 -8.49 44.46
N PRO A 75 10.40 -7.70 43.78
CA PRO A 75 9.64 -8.23 42.66
C PRO A 75 10.65 -8.76 41.64
N GLU A 76 10.55 -10.05 41.29
CA GLU A 76 11.37 -10.65 40.24
C GLU A 76 11.17 -9.84 38.94
N SER A 77 12.13 -8.99 38.62
CA SER A 77 12.15 -8.26 37.37
C SER A 77 12.59 -9.24 36.29
N VAL A 78 11.61 -9.77 35.55
CA VAL A 78 11.86 -10.61 34.38
C VAL A 78 12.60 -9.77 33.34
N SER A 79 13.92 -9.84 33.34
CA SER A 79 14.79 -9.13 32.41
C SER A 79 14.70 -9.81 31.04
N LEU A 80 13.88 -9.27 30.14
CA LEU A 80 13.88 -9.71 28.75
C LEU A 80 15.28 -9.49 28.15
N PRO A 81 15.83 -10.48 27.42
CA PRO A 81 17.11 -10.32 26.74
C PRO A 81 17.08 -9.13 25.78
N ALA A 82 18.18 -8.37 25.70
CA ALA A 82 18.27 -7.17 24.88
C ALA A 82 17.86 -7.38 23.40
N TRP A 83 18.11 -8.56 22.83
CA TRP A 83 17.72 -8.89 21.45
C TRP A 83 16.20 -8.90 21.23
N VAL A 84 15.41 -9.24 22.26
CA VAL A 84 13.94 -9.23 22.19
C VAL A 84 13.44 -7.80 22.01
N SER A 85 14.02 -6.84 22.72
CA SER A 85 13.69 -5.41 22.56
C SER A 85 13.96 -4.91 21.14
N TRP A 86 15.08 -5.32 20.53
CA TRP A 86 15.39 -4.98 19.13
C TRP A 86 14.44 -5.64 18.14
N VAL A 87 14.04 -6.90 18.37
CA VAL A 87 13.04 -7.59 17.52
C VAL A 87 11.67 -6.94 17.64
N VAL A 88 11.22 -6.64 18.86
CA VAL A 88 9.95 -5.95 19.11
C VAL A 88 9.96 -4.57 18.46
N LEU A 89 11.05 -3.81 18.61
CA LEU A 89 11.22 -2.51 17.97
C LEU A 89 11.23 -2.63 16.43
N GLY A 90 11.94 -3.62 15.89
CA GLY A 90 12.00 -3.90 14.46
C GLY A 90 10.65 -4.26 13.87
N ILE A 91 9.82 -5.05 14.59
CA ILE A 91 8.45 -5.38 14.17
C ILE A 91 7.55 -4.14 14.29
N LEU A 92 7.65 -3.40 15.38
CA LEU A 92 6.85 -2.20 15.65
C LEU A 92 7.08 -1.11 14.59
N VAL A 93 8.28 -1.00 14.03
CA VAL A 93 8.62 -0.01 12.98
C VAL A 93 8.52 -0.61 11.58
N GLY A 94 8.96 -1.85 11.39
CA GLY A 94 9.04 -2.50 10.08
C GLY A 94 7.67 -2.81 9.49
N VAL A 95 6.72 -3.28 10.32
CA VAL A 95 5.35 -3.57 9.86
C VAL A 95 4.64 -2.31 9.35
N PRO A 96 4.56 -1.18 10.09
CA PRO A 96 3.93 0.02 9.57
C PRO A 96 4.69 0.60 8.37
N LEU A 97 6.03 0.56 8.37
CA LEU A 97 6.81 1.02 7.22
C LEU A 97 6.49 0.22 5.95
N PHE A 98 6.35 -1.10 6.07
CA PHE A 98 5.98 -1.99 4.98
C PHE A 98 4.59 -1.67 4.43
N PHE A 99 3.58 -1.49 5.30
CA PHE A 99 2.24 -1.10 4.87
C PHE A 99 2.19 0.30 4.25
N VAL A 100 2.94 1.25 4.79
CA VAL A 100 3.08 2.61 4.23
C VAL A 100 3.72 2.56 2.85
N LEU A 101 4.77 1.76 2.67
CA LEU A 101 5.43 1.59 1.38
C LEU A 101 4.53 0.89 0.34
N LEU A 102 3.79 -0.14 0.75
CA LEU A 102 2.78 -0.78 -0.11
C LEU A 102 1.65 0.18 -0.49
N PHE A 103 1.19 1.01 0.45
CA PHE A 103 0.17 2.01 0.18
C PHE A 103 0.69 3.11 -0.76
N LEU A 104 1.90 3.61 -0.52
CA LEU A 104 2.57 4.60 -1.36
C LEU A 104 2.82 4.07 -2.77
N THR A 105 3.29 2.83 -2.91
CA THR A 105 3.51 2.23 -4.23
C THR A 105 2.20 2.01 -4.96
N ARG A 106 1.17 1.47 -4.31
CA ARG A 106 -0.18 1.36 -4.92
C ARG A 106 -0.74 2.73 -5.31
N LYS A 107 -0.62 3.71 -4.44
CA LYS A 107 -1.11 5.07 -4.71
C LYS A 107 -0.29 5.77 -5.79
N LEU A 108 1.01 5.54 -5.85
CA LEU A 108 1.87 6.11 -6.86
C LEU A 108 1.57 5.46 -8.21
N ILE A 109 1.35 4.14 -8.25
CA ILE A 109 0.84 3.43 -9.44
C ILE A 109 -0.50 4.03 -9.84
N ASP A 110 -1.46 4.15 -8.93
CA ASP A 110 -2.77 4.75 -9.20
C ASP A 110 -2.65 6.20 -9.67
N TRP A 111 -1.70 6.99 -9.16
CA TRP A 111 -1.50 8.39 -9.55
C TRP A 111 -0.75 8.55 -10.87
N LEU A 112 0.21 7.68 -11.16
CA LEU A 112 0.84 7.57 -12.48
C LEU A 112 -0.16 7.03 -13.52
N THR A 113 -1.13 6.24 -13.05
CA THR A 113 -2.25 5.74 -13.85
C THR A 113 -3.29 6.85 -14.05
N ASP A 114 -3.62 7.61 -13.01
CA ASP A 114 -4.57 8.74 -13.03
C ASP A 114 -3.86 10.08 -13.29
N ALA A 115 -2.78 10.09 -14.08
CA ALA A 115 -2.06 11.32 -14.39
C ALA A 115 -3.08 12.33 -14.97
N PRO A 116 -3.28 13.49 -14.29
CA PRO A 116 -4.25 14.47 -14.76
C PRO A 116 -3.87 14.90 -16.17
N PRO A 117 -4.86 15.13 -17.04
CA PRO A 117 -4.61 15.47 -18.43
C PRO A 117 -3.61 16.61 -18.48
N SER A 118 -2.49 16.41 -19.19
CA SER A 118 -1.76 17.54 -19.71
C SER A 118 -2.77 18.34 -20.50
N SER A 119 -3.05 19.57 -20.04
CA SER A 119 -3.93 20.51 -20.72
C SER A 119 -3.29 20.90 -22.06
N GLY A 120 -3.33 19.99 -23.02
CA GLY A 120 -3.28 20.29 -24.42
C GLY A 120 -4.57 21.04 -24.72
N ILE A 121 -4.40 22.25 -25.23
CA ILE A 121 -5.45 23.17 -25.65
C ILE A 121 -6.60 22.40 -26.30
N ALA A 122 -7.81 22.54 -25.75
CA ALA A 122 -9.02 21.99 -26.34
C ALA A 122 -9.22 22.62 -27.72
N ASP A 123 -8.86 21.88 -28.76
CA ASP A 123 -9.20 22.18 -30.15
C ASP A 123 -10.73 21.95 -30.30
N PRO A 124 -11.44 22.77 -31.08
CA PRO A 124 -12.90 22.75 -31.13
C PRO A 124 -13.37 21.40 -31.69
N GLU A 125 -14.19 20.64 -30.95
CA GLU A 125 -14.63 19.27 -31.30
C GLU A 125 -14.88 19.04 -32.80
N PRO A 126 -13.98 18.33 -33.51
CA PRO A 126 -14.22 17.97 -34.88
C PRO A 126 -14.57 16.48 -35.01
N GLU A 127 -15.08 16.13 -36.18
CA GLU A 127 -15.36 14.79 -36.73
C GLU A 127 -14.34 13.68 -36.34
N TYR A 128 -13.11 14.03 -35.99
CA TYR A 128 -12.07 13.13 -35.48
C TYR A 128 -12.47 12.42 -34.18
N LEU A 129 -13.21 13.08 -33.28
CA LEU A 129 -13.63 12.50 -32.00
C LEU A 129 -14.58 11.29 -32.22
N HIS A 130 -15.54 11.42 -33.15
CA HIS A 130 -16.47 10.35 -33.51
C HIS A 130 -15.76 9.16 -34.19
N ARG A 131 -14.80 9.44 -35.07
CA ARG A 131 -13.95 8.40 -35.67
C ARG A 131 -13.17 7.65 -34.60
N ASP A 132 -12.60 8.36 -33.64
CA ASP A 132 -11.83 7.78 -32.55
C ASP A 132 -12.72 6.87 -31.68
N PHE A 133 -13.94 7.31 -31.34
CA PHE A 133 -14.91 6.48 -30.60
C PHE A 133 -15.26 5.18 -31.34
N ASN A 134 -15.52 5.25 -32.65
CA ASN A 134 -15.82 4.06 -33.46
C ASN A 134 -14.63 3.08 -33.50
N LEU A 135 -13.39 3.58 -33.57
CA LEU A 135 -12.19 2.74 -33.55
C LEU A 135 -12.02 2.02 -32.21
N VAL A 136 -12.32 2.69 -31.09
CA VAL A 136 -12.26 2.08 -29.76
C VAL A 136 -13.40 1.07 -29.57
N GLU A 137 -14.61 1.37 -30.04
CA GLU A 137 -15.73 0.44 -29.99
C GLU A 137 -15.45 -0.82 -30.81
N GLU A 138 -14.94 -0.67 -32.04
CA GLU A 138 -14.51 -1.79 -32.88
C GLU A 138 -13.44 -2.64 -32.19
N ALA A 139 -12.47 -2.01 -31.53
CA ALA A 139 -11.43 -2.73 -30.80
C ALA A 139 -11.97 -3.53 -29.62
N VAL A 140 -12.93 -2.96 -28.87
CA VAL A 140 -13.61 -3.66 -27.76
C VAL A 140 -14.43 -4.84 -28.29
N ASN A 141 -15.17 -4.66 -29.38
CA ASN A 141 -15.95 -5.71 -30.01
C ASN A 141 -15.06 -6.85 -30.54
N ALA A 142 -13.96 -6.50 -31.22
CA ALA A 142 -12.99 -7.46 -31.70
C ALA A 142 -12.31 -8.22 -30.54
N ALA A 143 -11.94 -7.52 -29.46
CA ALA A 143 -11.37 -8.13 -28.27
C ALA A 143 -12.33 -9.11 -27.57
N LEU A 144 -13.63 -8.78 -27.50
CA LEU A 144 -14.66 -9.67 -26.99
C LEU A 144 -14.85 -10.89 -27.88
N ALA A 145 -14.87 -10.73 -29.21
CA ALA A 145 -14.95 -11.84 -30.14
C ALA A 145 -13.75 -12.80 -30.01
N GLU A 146 -12.54 -12.24 -29.88
CA GLU A 146 -11.32 -13.04 -29.70
C GLU A 146 -11.33 -13.84 -28.38
N MET A 147 -11.92 -13.26 -27.33
CA MET A 147 -12.10 -13.97 -26.05
C MET A 147 -12.99 -15.20 -26.16
N ASP A 148 -13.92 -15.22 -27.13
CA ASP A 148 -14.87 -16.32 -27.36
C ASP A 148 -14.34 -17.39 -28.34
N LEU A 149 -13.25 -17.12 -29.08
CA LEU A 149 -12.76 -18.01 -30.16
C LEU A 149 -11.66 -19.01 -29.74
N GLY A 150 -10.93 -18.74 -28.65
CA GLY A 150 -9.74 -19.53 -28.27
C GLY A 150 -9.93 -20.51 -27.11
N ASP A 151 -9.29 -21.67 -27.16
CA ASP A 151 -9.27 -22.63 -26.03
C ASP A 151 -8.24 -22.25 -24.94
N ASP A 152 -7.28 -21.36 -25.21
CA ASP A 152 -6.27 -20.92 -24.24
C ASP A 152 -6.60 -19.53 -23.64
N PRO A 153 -6.91 -19.46 -22.33
CA PRO A 153 -7.16 -18.20 -21.62
C PRO A 153 -6.00 -17.21 -21.75
N ARG A 154 -4.77 -17.70 -21.74
CA ARG A 154 -3.58 -16.83 -21.77
C ARG A 154 -3.47 -16.14 -23.11
N ALA A 155 -3.56 -16.90 -24.21
CA ALA A 155 -3.55 -16.35 -25.56
C ALA A 155 -4.71 -15.36 -25.78
N ALA A 156 -5.92 -15.70 -25.33
CA ALA A 156 -7.10 -14.84 -25.50
C ALA A 156 -6.91 -13.46 -24.84
N ILE A 157 -6.43 -13.43 -23.59
CA ILE A 157 -6.18 -12.18 -22.86
C ILE A 157 -5.08 -11.35 -23.55
N MET A 158 -4.00 -11.99 -24.02
CA MET A 158 -2.93 -11.29 -24.74
C MET A 158 -3.40 -10.73 -26.07
N ALA A 159 -4.22 -11.48 -26.82
CA ALA A 159 -4.76 -11.06 -28.10
C ALA A 159 -5.74 -9.88 -27.93
N CYS A 160 -6.64 -9.96 -26.94
CA CYS A 160 -7.49 -8.84 -26.52
C CYS A 160 -6.67 -7.57 -26.29
N TRP A 161 -5.60 -7.66 -25.50
CA TRP A 161 -4.75 -6.50 -25.21
C TRP A 161 -4.12 -5.88 -26.47
N LEU A 162 -3.71 -6.72 -27.43
CA LEU A 162 -3.17 -6.27 -28.71
C LEU A 162 -4.20 -5.50 -29.56
N HIS A 163 -5.50 -5.78 -29.44
CA HIS A 163 -6.54 -4.97 -30.09
C HIS A 163 -6.58 -3.54 -29.55
N PHE A 164 -6.41 -3.34 -28.25
CA PHE A 164 -6.32 -2.00 -27.67
C PHE A 164 -5.04 -1.25 -28.06
N GLU A 165 -3.92 -1.95 -28.18
CA GLU A 165 -2.68 -1.34 -28.66
C GLU A 165 -2.86 -0.82 -30.10
N ARG A 166 -3.42 -1.65 -30.98
CA ARG A 166 -3.73 -1.25 -32.37
C ARG A 166 -4.73 -0.10 -32.43
N ALA A 167 -5.74 -0.10 -31.56
CA ALA A 167 -6.70 0.99 -31.46
C ALA A 167 -6.02 2.29 -31.02
N SER A 168 -5.10 2.22 -30.07
CA SER A 168 -4.32 3.37 -29.59
C SER A 168 -3.49 3.98 -30.72
N GLU A 169 -2.86 3.14 -31.54
CA GLU A 169 -2.13 3.58 -32.73
C GLU A 169 -3.07 4.19 -33.79
N ALA A 170 -4.23 3.58 -34.02
CA ALA A 170 -5.21 4.05 -35.01
C ALA A 170 -5.84 5.40 -34.63
N VAL A 171 -6.08 5.63 -33.34
CA VAL A 171 -6.55 6.90 -32.75
C VAL A 171 -5.42 7.96 -32.70
N GLY A 172 -4.18 7.57 -33.00
CA GLY A 172 -3.04 8.48 -33.00
C GLY A 172 -2.65 8.95 -31.60
N ILE A 173 -2.65 8.03 -30.63
CA ILE A 173 -2.07 8.30 -29.31
C ILE A 173 -0.57 8.51 -29.46
N GLU A 174 -0.08 9.67 -29.03
CA GLU A 174 1.34 10.00 -29.14
C GLU A 174 2.19 9.14 -28.20
N ARG A 175 3.14 8.43 -28.80
CA ARG A 175 4.03 7.47 -28.14
C ARG A 175 5.37 8.12 -27.80
N GLU A 176 5.67 8.18 -26.52
CA GLU A 176 6.98 8.56 -26.01
C GLU A 176 7.92 7.34 -25.98
N SER A 177 9.24 7.59 -25.98
CA SER A 177 10.24 6.50 -25.95
C SER A 177 10.21 5.68 -24.65
N SER A 178 9.69 6.26 -23.57
CA SER A 178 9.49 5.60 -22.27
C SER A 178 8.12 4.93 -22.12
N ASP A 179 7.20 5.12 -23.07
CA ASP A 179 5.84 4.56 -22.95
C ASP A 179 5.88 3.04 -23.09
N THR A 180 5.36 2.37 -22.07
CA THR A 180 5.00 0.96 -22.12
C THR A 180 3.68 0.78 -22.88
N PRO A 181 3.36 -0.44 -23.35
CA PRO A 181 2.09 -0.68 -24.01
C PRO A 181 0.86 -0.37 -23.13
N ALA A 182 0.98 -0.54 -21.81
CA ALA A 182 -0.05 -0.12 -20.85
C ALA A 182 -0.22 1.39 -20.75
N ASP A 183 0.82 2.17 -21.04
CA ASP A 183 0.72 3.62 -21.11
C ASP A 183 -0.07 4.08 -22.33
N LEU A 184 0.09 3.41 -23.48
CA LEU A 184 -0.67 3.70 -24.70
C LEU A 184 -2.18 3.46 -24.52
N VAL A 185 -2.54 2.25 -24.06
CA VAL A 185 -3.95 1.89 -23.83
C VAL A 185 -4.57 2.79 -22.77
N ARG A 186 -3.81 3.22 -21.77
CA ARG A 186 -4.28 4.16 -20.76
C ARG A 186 -4.51 5.57 -21.33
N LYS A 187 -3.56 6.11 -22.09
CA LYS A 187 -3.69 7.41 -22.77
C LYS A 187 -4.93 7.40 -23.67
N LEU A 188 -5.19 6.30 -24.38
CA LEU A 188 -6.42 6.09 -25.15
C LEU A 188 -7.67 6.22 -24.27
N LEU A 189 -7.77 5.46 -23.19
CA LEU A 189 -8.96 5.43 -22.35
C LEU A 189 -9.21 6.74 -21.60
N VAL A 190 -8.14 7.45 -21.20
CA VAL A 190 -8.24 8.81 -20.62
C VAL A 190 -8.76 9.80 -21.64
N ARG A 191 -8.30 9.74 -22.90
CA ARG A 191 -8.84 10.57 -24.01
C ARG A 191 -10.34 10.35 -24.21
N HIS A 192 -10.82 9.12 -24.04
CA HIS A 192 -12.25 8.78 -24.12
C HIS A 192 -12.99 8.86 -22.77
N GLU A 193 -12.32 9.33 -21.72
CA GLU A 193 -12.84 9.46 -20.34
C GLU A 193 -13.53 8.18 -19.81
N LEU A 194 -12.97 7.01 -20.13
CA LEU A 194 -13.47 5.71 -19.67
C LEU A 194 -12.97 5.39 -18.25
N ASP A 195 -13.69 4.53 -17.52
CA ASP A 195 -13.40 4.21 -16.13
C ASP A 195 -12.07 3.47 -15.97
N GLY A 196 -11.12 4.12 -15.28
CA GLY A 196 -9.84 3.53 -14.95
C GLY A 196 -9.93 2.25 -14.11
N ALA A 197 -11.02 1.99 -13.39
CA ALA A 197 -11.18 0.75 -12.63
C ALA A 197 -11.38 -0.48 -13.53
N ALA A 198 -12.10 -0.35 -14.63
CA ALA A 198 -12.23 -1.43 -15.62
C ALA A 198 -10.89 -1.68 -16.33
N LEU A 199 -10.18 -0.62 -16.71
CA LEU A 199 -8.83 -0.72 -17.26
C LEU A 199 -7.85 -1.41 -16.32
N ARG A 200 -7.82 -1.03 -15.04
CA ARG A 200 -6.91 -1.65 -14.06
C ARG A 200 -7.13 -3.17 -14.00
N ARG A 201 -8.40 -3.61 -13.91
CA ARG A 201 -8.72 -5.06 -13.91
C ARG A 201 -8.25 -5.76 -15.19
N LEU A 202 -8.44 -5.14 -16.35
CA LEU A 202 -7.96 -5.69 -17.63
C LEU A 202 -6.42 -5.74 -17.69
N SER A 203 -5.74 -4.68 -17.25
CA SER A 203 -4.28 -4.60 -17.22
C SER A 203 -3.66 -5.63 -16.26
N GLU A 204 -4.29 -5.87 -15.11
CA GLU A 204 -3.86 -6.90 -14.16
C GLU A 204 -3.98 -8.31 -14.77
N ALA A 205 -5.07 -8.58 -15.49
CA ALA A 205 -5.27 -9.83 -16.20
C ALA A 205 -4.20 -10.02 -17.30
N TYR A 206 -3.91 -8.96 -18.07
CA TYR A 206 -2.85 -8.97 -19.09
C TYR A 206 -1.46 -9.23 -18.48
N LEU A 207 -1.07 -8.47 -17.45
CA LEU A 207 0.23 -8.64 -16.81
C LEU A 207 0.39 -10.04 -16.20
N ARG A 208 -0.69 -10.60 -15.64
CA ARG A 208 -0.73 -11.99 -15.18
C ARG A 208 -0.53 -12.95 -16.35
N ALA A 209 -1.26 -12.78 -17.44
CA ALA A 209 -1.13 -13.61 -18.63
C ALA A 209 0.27 -13.50 -19.30
N ARG A 210 0.92 -12.34 -19.22
CA ARG A 210 2.19 -12.08 -19.89
C ARG A 210 3.41 -12.51 -19.07
N TYR A 211 3.38 -12.28 -17.76
CA TYR A 211 4.55 -12.39 -16.88
C TYR A 211 4.37 -13.38 -15.72
N SER A 212 3.14 -13.80 -15.39
CA SER A 212 2.96 -14.76 -14.31
C SER A 212 3.44 -16.15 -14.71
N PRO A 213 4.23 -16.82 -13.84
CA PRO A 213 4.58 -18.22 -14.01
C PRO A 213 3.40 -19.16 -13.69
N HIS A 214 2.33 -18.64 -13.07
CA HIS A 214 1.15 -19.42 -12.71
C HIS A 214 0.29 -19.72 -13.94
N GLN A 215 -0.41 -20.85 -13.93
CA GLN A 215 -1.37 -21.17 -14.97
C GLN A 215 -2.50 -20.13 -14.98
N VAL A 216 -2.80 -19.59 -16.17
CA VAL A 216 -3.95 -18.71 -16.39
C VAL A 216 -5.14 -19.64 -16.62
N VAL A 217 -6.20 -19.46 -15.83
CA VAL A 217 -7.40 -20.31 -15.87
C VAL A 217 -8.58 -19.55 -16.47
N GLU A 218 -9.66 -20.26 -16.78
CA GLU A 218 -10.87 -19.63 -17.35
C GLU A 218 -11.44 -18.51 -16.47
N ALA A 219 -11.31 -18.60 -15.14
CA ALA A 219 -11.72 -17.52 -14.25
C ALA A 219 -10.95 -16.21 -14.49
N ASP A 220 -9.69 -16.26 -14.94
CA ASP A 220 -8.93 -15.06 -15.32
C ASP A 220 -9.48 -14.46 -16.62
N ARG A 221 -9.92 -15.31 -17.57
CA ARG A 221 -10.57 -14.89 -18.81
C ARG A 221 -11.91 -14.23 -18.51
N ASP A 222 -12.72 -14.82 -17.64
CA ASP A 222 -14.01 -14.26 -17.21
C ASP A 222 -13.83 -12.88 -16.55
N GLN A 223 -12.83 -12.73 -15.69
CA GLN A 223 -12.52 -11.44 -15.07
C GLN A 223 -12.14 -10.38 -16.11
N ALA A 224 -11.34 -10.73 -17.11
CA ALA A 224 -10.99 -9.84 -18.20
C ALA A 224 -12.22 -9.52 -19.07
N ARG A 225 -13.11 -10.48 -19.28
CA ARG A 225 -14.34 -10.33 -20.08
C ARG A 225 -15.30 -9.36 -19.41
N ASP A 226 -15.49 -9.49 -18.10
CA ASP A 226 -16.30 -8.57 -17.31
C ASP A 226 -15.76 -7.13 -17.35
N ALA A 227 -14.43 -6.97 -17.41
CA ALA A 227 -13.81 -5.66 -17.58
C ALA A 227 -14.10 -5.07 -18.97
N LEU A 228 -14.03 -5.88 -20.03
CA LEU A 228 -14.38 -5.46 -21.40
C LEU A 228 -15.84 -5.06 -21.55
N ILE A 229 -16.76 -5.85 -20.98
CA ILE A 229 -18.20 -5.55 -21.00
C ILE A 229 -18.46 -4.21 -20.28
N ALA A 230 -17.78 -3.95 -19.17
CA ALA A 230 -17.90 -2.68 -18.47
C ALA A 230 -17.42 -1.49 -19.33
N LEU A 231 -16.32 -1.66 -20.08
CA LEU A 231 -15.82 -0.65 -21.01
C LEU A 231 -16.78 -0.43 -22.19
N GLN A 232 -17.32 -1.50 -22.76
CA GLN A 232 -18.32 -1.44 -23.83
C GLN A 232 -19.57 -0.68 -23.40
N ALA A 233 -20.09 -0.96 -22.20
CA ALA A 233 -21.25 -0.26 -21.66
C ALA A 233 -21.00 1.24 -21.50
N GLN A 234 -19.80 1.63 -21.06
CA GLN A 234 -19.43 3.04 -20.91
C GLN A 234 -19.30 3.76 -22.25
N LEU A 235 -18.75 3.09 -23.26
CA LEU A 235 -18.68 3.61 -24.63
C LEU A 235 -20.08 3.83 -25.22
N GLY A 236 -20.98 2.85 -25.08
CA GLY A 236 -22.36 2.96 -25.58
C GLY A 236 -23.13 4.12 -24.93
N LEU A 237 -22.94 4.36 -23.63
CA LEU A 237 -23.52 5.51 -22.94
C LEU A 237 -22.99 6.85 -23.46
N ARG A 238 -21.72 6.91 -23.90
CA ARG A 238 -21.09 8.13 -24.42
C ARG A 238 -21.49 8.45 -25.85
N VAL A 239 -21.60 7.44 -26.72
CA VAL A 239 -22.09 7.61 -28.10
C VAL A 239 -23.55 8.09 -28.13
N SER A 240 -24.34 7.77 -27.11
CA SER A 240 -25.75 8.15 -27.02
C SER A 240 -26.03 9.57 -26.48
N ARG A 241 -25.03 10.29 -25.99
CA ARG A 241 -25.17 11.62 -25.38
C ARG A 241 -24.86 12.71 -26.39
#